data_AF-A0AA39S801-F1
#
_entry.id   AF-A0AA39S801-F1
#
_cell.length_a   1.000
_cell.length_b   1.000
_cell.length_c   1.000
_cell.angle_alpha   90.00
_cell.angle_beta   90.00
_cell.angle_gamma   90.00
#
_symmetry.space_group_name_H-M   'P 1'
#
loop_
_entity.id
_entity.type
_entity.pdbx_description
1 polymer ?
#
loop_
_entity_poly.entity_id
_entity_poly.type
_entity_poly.pdbx_seq_one_letter_code
_entity_poly.pdbx_strand_id
1 'polypeptide(L)'
;MEECGWIAKISSDVSFIKVFIVNHNMRLAMFNDHSKLKLLSVADTRFASTIVMLKRFKQIKQGLQQMVISERWDLYKEDDVQKARAVKEKILDEDFWGDIDYILDFTAPIYEMLRLADTDTPCLHLVYEWWDTMIEKVKIAIFKKEQRPLHEESSSRFFDVVHGIIAINGLKSIPVVLLHTKTLILQGKEKNVLRDIVLMRMTEERSMRNMLPLHRAMEIFQV
;
A
#
# COMPACT_ATOMS: atom_id res chain seq x y z
N MET A 1 -0.78 11.99 -12.17
CA MET A 1 -0.11 11.12 -11.18
C MET A 1 0.42 11.87 -9.95
N GLU A 2 0.41 13.22 -9.95
CA GLU A 2 0.89 14.05 -8.83
C GLU A 2 0.12 13.83 -7.51
N GLU A 3 -1.20 13.61 -7.60
CA GLU A 3 -2.11 13.41 -6.46
C GLU A 3 -1.81 12.18 -5.57
N CYS A 4 -1.07 11.18 -6.07
CA CYS A 4 -0.69 9.99 -5.30
C CYS A 4 0.77 10.05 -4.78
N GLY A 5 1.52 11.10 -5.09
CA GLY A 5 2.95 11.20 -4.77
C GLY A 5 3.26 11.15 -3.27
N TRP A 6 2.35 11.68 -2.45
CA TRP A 6 2.48 11.65 -1.00
C TRP A 6 2.42 10.22 -0.43
N ILE A 7 1.62 9.32 -1.03
CA ILE A 7 1.53 7.90 -0.61
C ILE A 7 2.89 7.21 -0.80
N ALA A 8 3.55 7.47 -1.94
CA ALA A 8 4.88 6.93 -2.21
C ALA A 8 5.92 7.46 -1.22
N LYS A 9 5.81 8.75 -0.84
CA LYS A 9 6.67 9.35 0.19
C LYS A 9 6.46 8.67 1.55
N ILE A 10 5.22 8.51 2.01
CA ILE A 10 4.90 7.82 3.27
C ILE A 10 5.46 6.39 3.26
N SER A 11 5.26 5.65 2.17
CA SER A 11 5.81 4.29 2.04
C SER A 11 7.34 4.26 2.09
N SER A 12 8.00 5.25 1.49
CA SER A 12 9.46 5.37 1.51
C SER A 12 9.97 5.70 2.92
N ASP A 13 9.31 6.61 3.62
CA ASP A 13 9.65 7.00 5.00
C ASP A 13 9.52 5.80 5.96
N VAL A 14 8.43 5.03 5.86
CA VAL A 14 8.23 3.80 6.66
C VAL A 14 9.31 2.76 6.37
N SER A 15 9.65 2.56 5.09
CA SER A 15 10.71 1.64 4.69
C SER A 15 12.08 2.08 5.25
N PHE A 16 12.38 3.38 5.18
CA PHE A 16 13.60 3.95 5.75
C PHE A 16 13.69 3.71 7.26
N ILE A 17 12.63 4.01 8.02
CA ILE A 17 12.59 3.78 9.47
C ILE A 17 12.79 2.31 9.79
N LYS A 18 12.11 1.41 9.07
CA LYS A 18 12.29 -0.04 9.23
C LYS A 18 13.75 -0.42 9.05
N VAL A 19 14.36 -0.07 7.92
CA VAL A 19 15.76 -0.39 7.58
C VAL A 19 16.71 0.18 8.63
N PHE A 20 16.46 1.42 9.06
CA PHE A 20 17.26 2.08 10.09
C PHE A 20 17.26 1.31 11.41
N ILE A 21 16.11 0.77 11.84
CA ILE A 21 16.01 0.03 13.10
C ILE A 21 16.57 -1.39 12.97
N VAL A 22 16.19 -2.14 11.92
CA VAL A 22 16.49 -3.58 11.82
C VAL A 22 17.94 -3.87 11.45
N ASN A 23 18.63 -2.97 10.75
CA ASN A 23 20.01 -3.20 10.30
C ASN A 23 21.04 -3.01 11.42
N HIS A 24 20.65 -2.47 12.58
CA HIS A 24 21.57 -2.23 13.68
C HIS A 24 21.12 -2.96 14.95
N ASN A 25 21.94 -3.91 15.43
CA ASN A 25 21.57 -4.79 16.54
C ASN A 25 21.16 -4.02 17.81
N MET A 26 21.85 -2.92 18.13
CA MET A 26 21.47 -2.11 19.31
C MET A 26 20.11 -1.43 19.12
N ARG A 27 19.79 -0.93 17.92
CA ARG A 27 18.50 -0.27 17.64
C ARG A 27 17.37 -1.28 17.62
N LEU A 28 17.62 -2.45 17.05
CA LEU A 28 16.70 -3.57 17.09
C LEU A 28 16.45 -4.06 18.52
N ALA A 29 17.49 -4.14 19.36
CA ALA A 29 17.35 -4.50 20.77
C ALA A 29 16.49 -3.47 21.52
N MET A 30 16.79 -2.17 21.36
CA MET A 30 15.98 -1.09 21.94
C MET A 30 14.52 -1.15 21.47
N PHE A 31 14.26 -1.47 20.20
CA PHE A 31 12.88 -1.66 19.72
C PHE A 31 12.18 -2.84 20.40
N ASN A 32 12.86 -3.98 20.54
CA ASN A 32 12.30 -5.20 21.13
C ASN A 32 11.98 -5.03 22.62
N ASP A 33 12.63 -4.11 23.33
CA ASP A 33 12.31 -3.78 24.73
C ASP A 33 10.90 -3.16 24.85
N HIS A 34 10.43 -2.49 23.80
CA HIS A 34 9.16 -1.73 23.80
C HIS A 34 8.07 -2.33 22.89
N SER A 35 8.39 -3.35 22.09
CA SER A 35 7.42 -3.99 21.20
C SER A 35 7.61 -5.51 21.14
N LYS A 36 6.53 -6.24 21.46
CA LYS A 36 6.46 -7.71 21.24
C LYS A 36 6.27 -8.07 19.77
N LEU A 37 5.82 -7.11 18.95
CA LEU A 37 5.58 -7.28 17.53
C LEU A 37 6.82 -6.89 16.73
N LYS A 38 7.25 -7.77 15.83
CA LYS A 38 8.35 -7.47 14.90
C LYS A 38 7.90 -6.56 13.76
N LEU A 39 8.81 -5.68 13.33
CA LEU A 39 8.75 -5.00 12.04
C LEU A 39 8.71 -6.07 10.93
N LEU A 40 7.65 -6.08 10.13
CA LEU A 40 7.53 -7.08 9.06
C LEU A 40 8.56 -6.81 7.96
N SER A 41 9.26 -7.87 7.55
CA SER A 41 9.90 -7.90 6.24
C SER A 41 8.98 -8.65 5.28
N VAL A 42 8.06 -7.92 4.68
CA VAL A 42 7.21 -8.47 3.61
C VAL A 42 8.09 -8.59 2.37
N ALA A 43 8.12 -9.76 1.73
CA ALA A 43 8.75 -9.93 0.43
C ALA A 43 8.02 -9.07 -0.62
N ASP A 44 8.74 -8.55 -1.62
CA ASP A 44 8.23 -7.60 -2.61
C ASP A 44 7.05 -8.19 -3.43
N THR A 45 5.81 -7.95 -2.98
CA THR A 45 4.59 -8.03 -3.80
C THR A 45 3.86 -6.69 -3.69
N ARG A 46 4.21 -5.75 -4.58
CA ARG A 46 4.42 -4.33 -4.23
C ARG A 46 3.19 -3.47 -3.89
N PHE A 47 1.96 -3.98 -4.02
CA PHE A 47 0.76 -3.23 -3.60
C PHE A 47 0.20 -3.73 -2.27
N ALA A 48 -0.13 -5.02 -2.21
CA ALA A 48 -0.55 -5.66 -0.96
C ALA A 48 0.56 -5.56 0.12
N SER A 49 1.84 -5.61 -0.28
CA SER A 49 2.96 -5.47 0.66
C SER A 49 2.99 -4.10 1.33
N THR A 50 2.68 -3.02 0.60
CA THR A 50 2.73 -1.65 1.15
C THR A 50 1.62 -1.44 2.15
N ILE A 51 0.38 -1.81 1.84
CA ILE A 51 -0.75 -1.69 2.78
C ILE A 51 -0.55 -2.59 4.00
N VAL A 52 -0.07 -3.82 3.81
CA VAL A 52 0.26 -4.73 4.93
C VAL A 52 1.40 -4.18 5.79
N MET A 53 2.43 -3.60 5.17
CA MET A 53 3.54 -2.95 5.87
C MET A 53 3.06 -1.75 6.68
N LEU A 54 2.26 -0.85 6.09
CA LEU A 54 1.69 0.31 6.78
C LEU A 54 0.79 -0.11 7.94
N LYS A 55 -0.08 -1.11 7.72
CA LYS A 55 -0.95 -1.66 8.77
C LYS A 55 -0.13 -2.22 9.93
N ARG A 56 0.94 -2.96 9.65
CA ARG A 56 1.85 -3.46 10.68
C ARG A 56 2.59 -2.34 11.39
N PHE A 57 3.08 -1.37 10.64
CA PHE A 57 3.81 -0.23 11.17
C PHE A 57 2.94 0.58 12.13
N LYS A 58 1.64 0.74 11.81
CA LYS A 58 0.67 1.35 12.71
C LYS A 58 0.48 0.56 14.02
N GLN A 59 0.43 -0.77 13.95
CA GLN A 59 0.30 -1.62 15.15
C GLN A 59 1.46 -1.47 16.14
N ILE A 60 2.64 -1.06 15.67
CA ILE A 60 3.84 -0.88 16.49
C ILE A 60 4.12 0.59 16.82
N LYS A 61 3.22 1.53 16.47
CA LYS A 61 3.36 2.98 16.73
C LYS A 61 3.81 3.25 18.18
N GLN A 62 3.09 2.71 19.16
CA GLN A 62 3.40 2.93 20.57
C GLN A 62 4.80 2.43 20.94
N GLY A 63 5.19 1.24 20.48
CA GLY A 63 6.53 0.70 20.74
C GLY A 63 7.64 1.56 20.12
N LEU A 64 7.42 2.08 18.91
CA LEU A 64 8.33 3.02 18.25
C LEU A 64 8.45 4.35 19.01
N GLN A 65 7.33 4.92 19.46
CA GLN A 65 7.32 6.15 20.24
C GLN A 65 8.05 5.98 21.57
N GLN A 66 7.79 4.89 22.30
CA GLN A 66 8.49 4.57 23.55
C GLN A 66 10.00 4.38 23.36
N MET A 67 10.40 3.72 22.25
CA MET A 67 11.81 3.56 21.92
C MET A 67 12.53 4.89 21.73
N VAL A 68 11.97 5.84 20.96
CA VAL A 68 12.67 7.10 20.63
C VAL A 68 12.66 8.15 21.76
N ILE A 69 11.80 7.97 22.77
CA ILE A 69 11.79 8.80 24.00
C ILE A 69 12.57 8.16 25.16
N SER A 70 13.09 6.94 24.98
CA SER A 70 13.82 6.24 26.03
C SER A 70 15.19 6.86 26.29
N GLU A 71 15.68 6.78 27.53
CA GLU A 71 17.03 7.25 27.89
C GLU A 71 18.13 6.52 27.07
N ARG A 72 17.91 5.24 26.74
CA ARG A 72 18.84 4.46 25.91
C ARG A 72 19.01 5.06 24.51
N TRP A 73 17.94 5.63 23.96
CA TRP A 73 17.99 6.32 22.68
C TRP A 73 18.75 7.66 22.78
N ASP A 74 18.58 8.40 23.87
CA ASP A 74 19.29 9.68 24.05
C ASP A 74 20.79 9.49 24.35
N LEU A 75 21.16 8.35 24.94
CA LEU A 75 22.55 7.94 25.11
C LEU A 75 23.19 7.36 23.83
N TYR A 76 22.41 7.15 22.76
CA TYR A 76 22.89 6.63 21.49
C TYR A 76 23.75 7.69 20.77
N LYS A 77 25.05 7.41 20.60
CA LYS A 77 26.03 8.36 20.03
C LYS A 77 26.79 7.84 18.80
N GLU A 78 26.33 6.75 18.18
CA GLU A 78 27.01 6.18 17.01
C GLU A 78 26.81 7.02 15.72
N ASP A 79 27.52 6.61 14.66
CA ASP A 79 27.81 7.30 13.37
C ASP A 79 26.64 7.93 12.58
N ASP A 80 25.40 7.78 13.04
CA ASP A 80 24.19 8.16 12.30
C ASP A 80 23.27 9.11 13.09
N VAL A 81 23.83 9.98 13.93
CA VAL A 81 23.06 10.93 14.78
C VAL A 81 22.03 11.75 13.99
N GLN A 82 22.37 12.20 12.77
CA GLN A 82 21.44 12.95 11.91
C GLN A 82 20.24 12.10 11.46
N LYS A 83 20.49 10.83 11.07
CA LYS A 83 19.42 9.91 10.68
C LYS A 83 18.57 9.52 11.88
N ALA A 84 19.19 9.28 13.03
CA ALA A 84 18.49 9.01 14.28
C ALA A 84 17.55 10.16 14.64
N ARG A 85 18.03 11.41 14.55
CA ARG A 85 17.20 12.60 14.76
C ARG A 85 16.02 12.65 13.79
N ALA A 86 16.25 12.46 12.49
CA ALA A 86 15.18 12.47 11.49
C ALA A 86 14.13 11.37 11.75
N VAL A 87 14.57 10.17 12.18
CA VAL A 87 13.68 9.06 12.58
C VAL A 87 12.87 9.42 13.82
N LYS A 88 13.49 10.02 14.84
CA LYS A 88 12.79 10.48 16.06
C LYS A 88 11.74 11.54 15.74
N GLU A 89 12.11 12.56 14.97
CA GLU A 89 11.19 13.62 14.54
C GLU A 89 10.00 13.04 13.77
N LYS A 90 10.25 12.13 12.81
CA LYS A 90 9.19 11.48 12.02
C LYS A 90 8.29 10.55 12.83
N ILE A 91 8.82 9.81 13.81
CA ILE A 91 8.02 8.91 14.68
C ILE A 91 7.14 9.70 15.65
N LEU A 92 7.53 10.92 16.02
CA LEU A 92 6.76 11.79 16.91
C LEU A 92 5.82 12.74 16.16
N ASP A 93 5.90 12.78 14.83
CA ASP A 93 5.02 13.57 13.96
C ASP A 93 3.62 12.92 13.86
N GLU A 94 2.62 13.58 14.45
CA GLU A 94 1.23 13.09 14.42
C GLU A 94 0.57 13.25 13.05
N ASP A 95 1.00 14.21 12.21
CA ASP A 95 0.47 14.35 10.85
C ASP A 95 0.92 13.16 9.99
N PHE A 96 2.18 12.73 10.13
CA PHE A 96 2.68 11.51 9.50
C PHE A 96 1.83 10.28 9.85
N TRP A 97 1.45 10.12 11.13
CA TRP A 97 0.57 9.03 11.55
C TRP A 97 -0.85 9.18 11.02
N GLY A 98 -1.36 10.41 10.93
CA GLY A 98 -2.67 10.73 10.36
C GLY A 98 -2.74 10.47 8.86
N ASP A 99 -1.63 10.57 8.14
CA ASP A 99 -1.53 10.21 6.73
C ASP A 99 -1.48 8.69 6.53
N ILE A 100 -0.81 7.95 7.42
CA ILE A 100 -0.87 6.49 7.44
C ILE A 100 -2.31 6.02 7.70
N ASP A 101 -2.98 6.60 8.69
CA ASP A 101 -4.39 6.27 8.98
C ASP A 101 -5.28 6.55 7.78
N TYR A 102 -5.06 7.71 7.13
CA TYR A 102 -5.81 8.05 5.93
C TYR A 102 -5.64 7.01 4.81
N ILE A 103 -4.41 6.57 4.54
CA ILE A 103 -4.14 5.50 3.56
C ILE A 103 -4.90 4.22 3.93
N LEU A 104 -4.84 3.81 5.20
CA LEU A 104 -5.50 2.60 5.66
C LEU A 104 -7.03 2.69 5.56
N ASP A 105 -7.60 3.86 5.87
CA ASP A 105 -9.04 4.10 5.87
C ASP A 105 -9.65 3.96 4.47
N PHE A 106 -9.09 4.61 3.44
CA PHE A 106 -9.65 4.50 2.10
C PHE A 106 -9.27 3.19 1.39
N THR A 107 -8.21 2.48 1.82
CA THR A 107 -7.85 1.18 1.24
C THR A 107 -8.54 -0.01 1.89
N ALA A 108 -9.08 0.15 3.11
CA ALA A 108 -9.78 -0.91 3.82
C ALA A 108 -10.99 -1.47 3.06
N PRO A 109 -11.91 -0.65 2.48
CA PRO A 109 -13.04 -1.17 1.70
C PRO A 109 -12.62 -1.96 0.46
N ILE A 110 -11.51 -1.55 -0.18
CA ILE A 110 -10.94 -2.24 -1.34
C ILE A 110 -10.47 -3.65 -0.93
N TYR A 111 -9.74 -3.74 0.18
CA TYR A 111 -9.27 -5.03 0.70
C TYR A 111 -10.43 -5.93 1.16
N GLU A 112 -11.47 -5.36 1.78
CA GLU A 112 -12.67 -6.08 2.20
C GLU A 112 -13.41 -6.68 1.00
N MET A 113 -13.63 -5.90 -0.06
CA MET A 113 -14.27 -6.37 -1.30
C MET A 113 -13.47 -7.47 -1.98
N LEU A 114 -12.14 -7.32 -2.08
CA LEU A 114 -11.26 -8.35 -2.64
C LEU A 114 -11.32 -9.66 -1.85
N ARG A 115 -11.44 -9.59 -0.52
CA ARG A 115 -11.59 -10.78 0.32
C ARG A 115 -12.95 -11.47 0.10
N LEU A 116 -14.02 -10.71 -0.06
CA LEU A 116 -15.36 -11.27 -0.33
C LEU A 116 -15.40 -11.96 -1.70
N ALA A 117 -14.77 -11.35 -2.71
CA ALA A 117 -14.69 -11.88 -4.07
C ALA A 117 -13.84 -13.16 -4.21
N ASP A 118 -12.95 -13.44 -3.25
CA ASP A 118 -12.12 -14.66 -3.24
C ASP A 118 -12.81 -15.88 -2.60
N THR A 119 -14.07 -15.76 -2.17
CA THR A 119 -14.81 -16.92 -1.64
C THR A 119 -15.27 -17.86 -2.76
N ASP A 120 -15.42 -19.16 -2.48
CA ASP A 120 -15.76 -20.21 -3.48
C ASP A 120 -17.17 -20.05 -4.12
N THR A 121 -17.91 -19.01 -3.77
CA THR A 121 -19.27 -18.73 -4.25
C THR A 121 -19.47 -17.27 -4.69
N PRO A 122 -18.67 -16.69 -5.62
CA PRO A 122 -18.96 -15.35 -6.09
C PRO A 122 -20.09 -15.43 -7.13
N CYS A 123 -21.31 -15.11 -6.70
CA CYS A 123 -22.38 -14.77 -7.63
C CYS A 123 -22.06 -13.42 -8.27
N LEU A 124 -22.01 -13.35 -9.61
CA LEU A 124 -21.68 -12.13 -10.37
C LEU A 124 -22.46 -10.90 -9.89
N HIS A 125 -23.74 -11.05 -9.56
CA HIS A 125 -24.57 -9.95 -9.07
C HIS A 125 -24.08 -9.38 -7.73
N LEU A 126 -23.54 -10.21 -6.82
CA LEU A 126 -22.99 -9.78 -5.55
C LEU A 126 -21.67 -9.02 -5.75
N VAL A 127 -20.88 -9.39 -6.75
CA VAL A 127 -19.61 -8.71 -7.05
C VAL A 127 -19.86 -7.25 -7.47
N TYR A 128 -20.91 -6.99 -8.25
CA TYR A 128 -21.30 -5.61 -8.60
C TYR A 128 -21.83 -4.84 -7.39
N GLU A 129 -22.66 -5.46 -6.54
CA GLU A 129 -23.16 -4.82 -5.32
C GLU A 129 -22.04 -4.48 -4.33
N TRP A 130 -21.06 -5.38 -4.16
CA TRP A 130 -19.88 -5.13 -3.34
C TRP A 130 -18.97 -4.07 -3.95
N TRP A 131 -18.88 -4.00 -5.28
CA TRP A 131 -18.13 -2.96 -5.98
C TRP A 131 -18.71 -1.58 -5.69
N ASP A 132 -20.02 -1.40 -5.87
CA ASP A 132 -20.70 -0.13 -5.63
C ASP A 132 -20.58 0.29 -4.16
N THR A 133 -20.79 -0.67 -3.24
CA THR A 133 -20.60 -0.45 -1.80
C THR A 133 -19.16 -0.05 -1.47
N MET A 134 -18.17 -0.67 -2.12
CA MET A 134 -16.75 -0.36 -1.91
C MET A 134 -16.42 1.04 -2.42
N ILE A 135 -16.89 1.44 -3.61
CA ILE A 135 -16.69 2.79 -4.14
C ILE A 135 -17.27 3.84 -3.20
N GLU A 136 -18.47 3.62 -2.68
CA GLU A 136 -19.12 4.55 -1.75
C GLU A 136 -18.33 4.68 -0.44
N LYS A 137 -17.89 3.56 0.14
CA LYS A 137 -17.03 3.59 1.35
C LYS A 137 -15.70 4.30 1.10
N VAL A 138 -15.07 4.11 -0.07
CA VAL A 138 -13.84 4.82 -0.48
C VAL A 138 -14.10 6.32 -0.58
N LYS A 139 -15.21 6.73 -1.20
CA LYS A 139 -15.63 8.13 -1.32
C LYS A 139 -15.78 8.78 0.05
N ILE A 140 -16.49 8.11 0.97
CA ILE A 140 -16.70 8.58 2.34
C ILE A 140 -15.36 8.80 3.06
N ALA A 141 -14.44 7.84 2.98
CA ALA A 141 -13.12 7.95 3.62
C ALA A 141 -12.32 9.14 3.09
N ILE A 142 -12.31 9.35 1.78
CA ILE A 142 -11.62 10.47 1.12
C ILE A 142 -12.25 11.81 1.52
N PHE A 143 -13.57 11.93 1.42
CA PHE A 143 -14.27 13.19 1.67
C PHE A 143 -14.21 13.59 3.13
N LYS A 144 -14.21 12.63 4.04
CA LYS A 144 -14.00 12.87 5.48
C LYS A 144 -12.65 13.54 5.75
N LYS A 145 -11.56 13.07 5.11
CA LYS A 145 -10.22 13.69 5.26
C LYS A 145 -10.16 15.06 4.60
N GLU A 146 -10.79 15.23 3.44
CA GLU A 146 -10.86 16.51 2.73
C GLU A 146 -11.85 17.52 3.35
N GLN A 147 -12.58 17.13 4.41
CA GLN A 147 -13.65 17.92 5.04
C GLN A 147 -14.72 18.37 4.02
N ARG A 148 -15.02 17.51 3.04
CA ARG A 148 -15.99 17.78 1.98
C ARG A 148 -17.38 17.24 2.31
N PRO A 149 -18.45 17.91 1.85
CA PRO A 149 -19.81 17.36 1.92
C PRO A 149 -19.94 16.14 1.00
N LEU A 150 -20.72 15.14 1.44
CA LEU A 150 -20.91 13.87 0.73
C LEU A 150 -21.91 13.92 -0.44
N HIS A 151 -22.35 15.12 -0.87
CA HIS A 151 -23.40 15.27 -1.89
C HIS A 151 -22.95 14.76 -3.28
N GLU A 152 -23.88 14.29 -4.10
CA GLU A 152 -23.60 13.68 -5.43
C GLU A 152 -22.74 14.54 -6.37
N GLU A 153 -22.83 15.86 -6.29
CA GLU A 153 -22.09 16.82 -7.13
C GLU A 153 -20.72 17.23 -6.57
N SER A 154 -20.37 16.79 -5.37
CA SER A 154 -19.10 17.15 -4.76
C SER A 154 -17.98 16.39 -5.44
N SER A 155 -17.21 17.06 -6.31
CA SER A 155 -16.01 16.50 -6.95
C SER A 155 -14.78 16.60 -6.02
N SER A 156 -14.02 15.51 -5.94
CA SER A 156 -12.66 15.49 -5.39
C SER A 156 -11.72 14.96 -6.47
N ARG A 157 -10.70 15.76 -6.80
CA ARG A 157 -9.66 15.36 -7.76
C ARG A 157 -8.96 14.06 -7.35
N PHE A 158 -8.72 13.89 -6.04
CA PHE A 158 -8.11 12.69 -5.52
C PHE A 158 -9.04 11.48 -5.65
N PHE A 159 -10.32 11.64 -5.31
CA PHE A 159 -11.32 10.59 -5.53
C PHE A 159 -11.43 10.22 -7.01
N ASP A 160 -11.46 11.19 -7.92
CA ASP A 160 -11.56 10.93 -9.37
C ASP A 160 -10.36 10.11 -9.87
N VAL A 161 -9.15 10.39 -9.37
CA VAL A 161 -7.95 9.60 -9.67
C VAL A 161 -8.07 8.19 -9.09
N VAL A 162 -8.47 8.05 -7.81
CA VAL A 162 -8.62 6.75 -7.15
C VAL A 162 -9.71 5.91 -7.82
N HIS A 163 -10.87 6.50 -8.11
CA HIS A 163 -11.98 5.89 -8.82
C HIS A 163 -11.57 5.47 -10.24
N GLY A 164 -10.82 6.30 -10.96
CA GLY A 164 -10.27 5.96 -12.27
C GLY A 164 -9.31 4.76 -12.22
N ILE A 165 -8.41 4.72 -11.24
CA ILE A 165 -7.50 3.57 -11.01
C ILE A 165 -8.32 2.32 -10.70
N ILE A 166 -9.31 2.42 -9.81
CA ILE A 166 -10.18 1.30 -9.44
C ILE A 166 -10.94 0.81 -10.68
N ALA A 167 -11.60 1.67 -11.45
CA ALA A 167 -12.35 1.32 -12.66
C ALA A 167 -11.49 0.64 -13.73
N ILE A 168 -10.30 1.17 -14.03
CA ILE A 168 -9.34 0.57 -14.98
C ILE A 168 -8.93 -0.83 -14.52
N ASN A 169 -8.81 -1.04 -13.21
CA ASN A 169 -8.38 -2.31 -12.63
C ASN A 169 -9.54 -3.31 -12.49
N GLY A 170 -10.74 -2.85 -12.16
CA GLY A 170 -11.96 -3.64 -12.07
C GLY A 170 -12.39 -4.21 -13.41
N LEU A 171 -12.35 -3.41 -14.47
CA LEU A 171 -12.68 -3.86 -15.83
C LEU A 171 -11.72 -4.94 -16.35
N LYS A 172 -10.46 -4.95 -15.92
CA LYS A 172 -9.51 -6.02 -16.29
C LYS A 172 -9.54 -7.21 -15.33
N SER A 173 -9.93 -7.02 -14.08
CA SER A 173 -9.86 -8.08 -13.05
C SER A 173 -11.18 -8.83 -12.90
N ILE A 174 -12.33 -8.16 -12.94
CA ILE A 174 -13.63 -8.78 -12.70
C ILE A 174 -13.96 -9.82 -13.78
N PRO A 175 -13.84 -9.55 -15.09
CA PRO A 175 -14.10 -10.56 -16.11
C PRO A 175 -13.11 -11.73 -16.08
N VAL A 176 -11.84 -11.47 -15.76
CA VAL A 176 -10.78 -12.49 -15.70
C VAL A 176 -10.94 -13.35 -14.44
N VAL A 177 -11.26 -12.78 -13.28
CA VAL A 177 -11.62 -13.50 -12.05
C VAL A 177 -12.81 -14.41 -12.29
N LEU A 178 -13.86 -13.92 -12.97
CA LEU A 178 -15.05 -14.71 -13.30
C LEU A 178 -14.81 -15.78 -14.36
N LEU A 179 -13.94 -15.55 -15.34
CA LEU A 179 -13.53 -16.56 -16.32
C LEU A 179 -12.60 -17.62 -15.71
N HIS A 180 -11.69 -17.22 -14.83
CA HIS A 180 -10.75 -18.12 -14.17
C HIS A 180 -11.45 -18.97 -13.10
N THR A 181 -12.37 -18.40 -12.31
CA THR A 181 -13.23 -19.16 -11.37
C THR A 181 -14.14 -20.13 -12.12
N LYS A 182 -14.81 -19.74 -13.21
CA LYS A 182 -15.58 -20.70 -14.04
C LYS A 182 -14.72 -21.83 -14.60
N THR A 183 -13.50 -21.53 -15.04
CA THR A 183 -12.60 -22.55 -15.64
C THR A 183 -12.01 -23.48 -14.58
N LEU A 184 -11.69 -22.98 -13.38
CA LEU A 184 -11.16 -23.77 -12.28
C LEU A 184 -12.23 -24.59 -11.56
N ILE A 185 -13.48 -24.11 -11.47
CA ILE A 185 -14.63 -24.88 -10.99
C ILE A 185 -14.92 -26.06 -11.92
N LEU A 186 -14.74 -25.89 -13.25
CA LEU A 186 -14.83 -27.00 -14.21
C LEU A 186 -13.63 -27.97 -14.13
N GLN A 187 -12.51 -27.59 -13.52
CA GLN A 187 -11.28 -28.38 -13.47
C GLN A 187 -10.88 -28.89 -12.06
N GLY A 188 -11.64 -28.57 -11.01
CA GLY A 188 -11.45 -29.13 -9.66
C GLY A 188 -10.12 -28.75 -8.98
N LYS A 189 -9.54 -27.57 -9.27
CA LYS A 189 -8.25 -27.11 -8.72
C LYS A 189 -8.40 -25.77 -8.00
N GLU A 190 -8.72 -25.84 -6.72
CA GLU A 190 -9.18 -24.70 -5.90
C GLU A 190 -8.08 -24.06 -5.04
N LYS A 191 -6.83 -23.97 -5.51
CA LYS A 191 -5.75 -23.38 -4.69
C LYS A 191 -4.88 -22.45 -5.51
N ASN A 192 -5.03 -21.14 -5.28
CA ASN A 192 -4.11 -20.02 -5.60
C ASN A 192 -4.57 -18.94 -6.61
N VAL A 193 -5.87 -18.72 -6.81
CA VAL A 193 -6.36 -17.67 -7.73
C VAL A 193 -5.95 -16.26 -7.27
N LEU A 194 -6.03 -15.95 -5.98
CA LEU A 194 -5.50 -14.69 -5.42
C LEU A 194 -4.01 -14.49 -5.61
N ARG A 195 -3.24 -15.58 -5.60
CA ARG A 195 -1.77 -15.52 -5.78
C ARG A 195 -1.45 -15.10 -7.22
N ASP A 196 -2.20 -15.63 -8.18
CA ASP A 196 -1.98 -15.39 -9.61
C ASP A 196 -2.49 -14.02 -10.07
N ILE A 197 -3.57 -13.51 -9.49
CA ILE A 197 -4.09 -12.14 -9.78
C ILE A 197 -3.12 -11.06 -9.25
N VAL A 198 -2.49 -11.30 -8.10
CA VAL A 198 -1.48 -10.39 -7.54
C VAL A 198 -0.12 -10.54 -8.24
N LEU A 199 0.23 -11.74 -8.72
CA LEU A 199 1.47 -12.01 -9.48
C LEU A 199 1.43 -11.49 -10.93
N MET A 200 0.28 -11.48 -11.61
CA MET A 200 0.20 -11.11 -13.03
C MET A 200 0.47 -9.64 -13.34
N ARG A 201 0.50 -8.74 -12.35
CA ARG A 201 0.48 -7.28 -12.62
C ARG A 201 1.66 -6.47 -12.09
N MET A 202 2.81 -7.11 -11.90
CA MET A 202 4.07 -6.42 -11.64
C MET A 202 5.13 -6.64 -12.73
N THR A 203 4.96 -7.65 -13.58
CA THR A 203 5.82 -7.93 -14.74
C THR A 203 5.59 -6.92 -15.88
N GLU A 204 4.34 -6.48 -16.12
CA GLU A 204 4.03 -5.50 -17.18
C GLU A 204 4.47 -4.07 -16.83
N GLU A 205 4.39 -3.64 -15.56
CA GLU A 205 4.85 -2.32 -15.14
C GLU A 205 6.38 -2.14 -15.14
N ARG A 206 7.14 -3.25 -15.18
CA ARG A 206 8.59 -3.25 -15.40
C ARG A 206 8.92 -3.26 -16.90
N SER A 207 8.07 -3.89 -17.71
CA SER A 207 8.18 -3.87 -19.18
C SER A 207 7.83 -2.51 -19.79
N MET A 208 6.87 -1.78 -19.21
CA MET A 208 6.48 -0.44 -19.69
C MET A 208 7.37 0.69 -19.18
N ARG A 209 8.04 0.56 -18.03
CA ARG A 209 9.06 1.54 -17.57
C ARG A 209 10.41 1.40 -18.29
N ASN A 210 10.68 0.24 -18.91
CA ASN A 210 11.90 -0.02 -19.66
C ASN A 210 11.76 0.19 -21.19
N MET A 211 10.63 0.72 -21.66
CA MET A 211 10.43 1.22 -23.04
C MET A 211 9.87 2.64 -22.91
N LEU A 212 10.63 3.74 -23.00
CA LEU A 212 11.34 4.30 -24.16
C LEU A 212 11.99 5.63 -23.69
N PRO A 213 13.11 6.11 -24.30
CA PRO A 213 13.08 6.58 -25.68
C PRO A 213 14.25 6.07 -26.53
N LEU A 214 14.02 4.98 -27.26
CA LEU A 214 14.68 4.68 -28.55
C LEU A 214 14.22 5.64 -29.66
N HIS A 215 14.30 6.95 -29.43
CA HIS A 215 14.22 7.94 -30.51
C HIS A 215 15.50 8.76 -30.66
N ARG A 216 16.65 8.16 -30.28
CA ARG A 216 17.98 8.77 -30.45
C ARG A 216 19.11 7.76 -30.65
N ALA A 217 18.85 6.66 -31.36
CA ALA A 217 19.86 5.66 -31.71
C ALA A 217 19.69 5.09 -33.14
N MET A 218 19.16 5.88 -34.08
CA MET A 218 19.04 5.51 -35.50
C MET A 218 19.60 6.56 -36.47
N GLU A 219 20.70 7.25 -36.11
CA GLU A 219 21.45 8.10 -37.06
C GLU A 219 22.96 7.87 -37.05
N ILE A 220 23.46 6.71 -36.58
CA ILE A 220 24.93 6.42 -36.61
C ILE A 220 25.32 5.24 -37.50
N PHE A 221 24.40 4.54 -38.16
CA PHE A 221 24.78 3.51 -39.15
C PHE A 221 23.84 3.42 -40.36
N GLN A 222 23.95 4.40 -41.26
CA GLN A 222 23.84 4.24 -42.72
C GLN A 222 24.81 5.27 -43.33
N VAL A 223 26.05 4.89 -43.63
CA VAL A 223 26.51 4.60 -45.01
C VAL A 223 25.42 4.13 -45.96
#